data_AF-A0A9E3DNP2-F1
#
_entry.id   AF-A0A9E3DNP2-F1
#
_cell.length_a   1.000
_cell.length_b   1.000
_cell.length_c   1.000
_cell.angle_alpha   90.00
_cell.angle_beta   90.00
_cell.angle_gamma   90.00
#
_symmetry.space_group_name_H-M   'P 1'
#
loop_
_entity.id
_entity.type
_entity.pdbx_description
1 polymer ?
#
loop_
_entity_poly.entity_id
_entity_poly.type
_entity_poly.pdbx_seq_one_letter_code
_entity_poly.pdbx_strand_id
1 'polypeptide(L)'
;MAPQLLRASRELVENGEAARVSDEAVAQILTAALRLYVAKSDGEERTFAPIAGRNDSELTPTELLSAVSEMLRAMRLGPMELALWYRRRPDEDLHSAGERP
;
A
#
# COMPACT_ATOMS: atom_id res chain seq x y z
N MET A 1 -0.45 8.71 -16.96
CA MET A 1 -0.24 7.25 -16.87
C MET A 1 -0.93 6.65 -15.64
N ALA A 2 -0.60 7.09 -14.42
CA ALA A 2 -1.20 6.54 -13.20
C ALA A 2 -2.74 6.67 -13.10
N PRO A 3 -3.39 7.81 -13.47
CA PRO A 3 -4.85 7.90 -13.45
C PRO A 3 -5.54 6.95 -14.44
N GLN A 4 -4.94 6.72 -15.60
CA GLN A 4 -5.46 5.78 -16.59
C GLN A 4 -5.32 4.33 -16.11
N LEU A 5 -4.19 3.99 -15.47
CA LEU A 5 -3.97 2.67 -14.89
C LEU A 5 -4.97 2.38 -13.76
N LEU A 6 -5.20 3.32 -12.85
CA LEU A 6 -6.15 3.17 -11.76
C LEU A 6 -7.60 3.02 -12.27
N ARG A 7 -7.98 3.80 -13.28
CA ARG A 7 -9.28 3.64 -13.92
C ARG A 7 -9.43 2.26 -14.56
N ALA A 8 -8.44 1.82 -15.35
CA ALA A 8 -8.48 0.53 -16.01
C ALA A 8 -8.51 -0.64 -15.01
N SER A 9 -7.79 -0.54 -13.88
CA SER A 9 -7.84 -1.57 -12.85
C SER A 9 -9.23 -1.70 -12.22
N ARG A 10 -9.94 -0.59 -11.99
CA ARG A 10 -11.32 -0.63 -11.50
C ARG A 10 -12.25 -1.33 -12.49
N GLU A 11 -12.21 -0.90 -13.75
CA GLU A 11 -13.05 -1.49 -14.81
C GLU A 11 -12.81 -3.01 -14.93
N LEU A 12 -11.56 -3.47 -14.84
CA LEU A 12 -11.24 -4.90 -14.88
C LEU A 12 -11.76 -5.67 -13.66
N VAL A 13 -11.66 -5.11 -12.45
CA VAL A 13 -12.13 -5.76 -11.23
C VAL A 13 -13.65 -5.80 -11.17
N GLU A 14 -14.32 -4.67 -11.45
CA GLU A 14 -15.78 -4.54 -11.44
C GLU A 14 -16.46 -5.48 -12.45
N ASN A 15 -15.82 -5.71 -13.60
CA ASN A 15 -16.33 -6.62 -14.63
C ASN A 15 -15.91 -8.09 -14.42
N GLY A 16 -15.17 -8.42 -13.36
CA GLY A 16 -14.68 -9.78 -13.12
C GLY A 16 -13.61 -10.25 -14.13
N GLU A 17 -12.93 -9.30 -14.76
CA GLU A 17 -12.00 -9.51 -15.87
C GLU A 17 -10.52 -9.42 -15.45
N ALA A 18 -10.23 -9.43 -14.16
CA ALA A 18 -8.87 -9.33 -13.62
C ALA A 18 -7.91 -10.37 -14.23
N ALA A 19 -8.40 -11.58 -14.56
CA ALA A 19 -7.64 -12.65 -15.20
C ALA A 19 -7.09 -12.31 -16.60
N ARG A 20 -7.54 -11.20 -17.22
CA ARG A 20 -7.00 -10.70 -18.50
C ARG A 20 -5.61 -10.08 -18.33
N VAL A 21 -5.25 -9.68 -17.12
CA VAL A 21 -3.91 -9.17 -16.80
C VAL A 21 -3.07 -10.32 -16.28
N SER A 22 -1.88 -10.52 -16.85
CA SER A 22 -1.00 -11.59 -16.38
C SER A 22 -0.48 -11.31 -14.98
N ASP A 23 -0.29 -12.37 -14.19
CA ASP A 23 0.30 -12.29 -12.85
C ASP A 23 1.67 -11.60 -12.87
N GLU A 24 2.47 -11.84 -13.92
CA GLU A 24 3.76 -11.19 -14.12
C GLU A 24 3.62 -9.67 -14.27
N ALA A 25 2.63 -9.20 -15.06
CA ALA A 25 2.41 -7.77 -15.23
C ALA A 25 1.97 -7.11 -13.91
N VAL A 26 1.07 -7.77 -13.15
CA VAL A 26 0.66 -7.31 -11.82
C VAL A 26 1.86 -7.21 -10.87
N ALA A 27 2.72 -8.24 -10.85
CA ALA A 27 3.93 -8.27 -10.02
C ALA A 27 4.93 -7.15 -10.38
N GLN A 28 5.13 -6.88 -11.68
CA GLN A 28 5.99 -5.80 -12.15
C GLN A 28 5.44 -4.42 -11.75
N ILE A 29 4.13 -4.20 -11.91
CA ILE A 29 3.45 -2.94 -11.52
C ILE A 29 3.58 -2.72 -10.02
N LEU A 30 3.28 -3.72 -9.20
CA LEU A 30 3.40 -3.64 -7.74
C LEU A 30 4.84 -3.33 -7.31
N THR A 31 5.81 -4.03 -7.90
CA THR A 31 7.23 -3.81 -7.60
C THR A 31 7.66 -2.38 -7.91
N ALA A 32 7.26 -1.85 -9.08
CA ALA A 32 7.58 -0.48 -9.46
C ALA A 32 6.92 0.55 -8.54
N ALA A 33 5.64 0.37 -8.22
CA ALA A 33 4.88 1.27 -7.36
C ALA A 33 5.46 1.31 -5.93
N LEU A 34 5.77 0.16 -5.34
CA LEU A 34 6.35 0.06 -4.00
C LEU A 34 7.74 0.71 -3.94
N ARG A 35 8.61 0.47 -4.91
CA ARG A 35 9.94 1.11 -4.98
C ARG A 35 9.82 2.63 -5.05
N LEU A 36 8.89 3.15 -5.85
CA LEU A 36 8.64 4.58 -5.96
C LEU A 36 8.06 5.17 -4.68
N TYR A 37 7.14 4.46 -4.01
CA TYR A 37 6.57 4.90 -2.74
C TYR A 37 7.66 5.02 -1.67
N VAL A 38 8.45 3.96 -1.47
CA VAL A 38 9.55 3.95 -0.48
C VAL A 38 10.54 5.08 -0.76
N ALA A 39 10.99 5.24 -2.01
CA ALA A 39 11.93 6.30 -2.37
C ALA A 39 11.40 7.71 -2.10
N LYS A 40 10.09 7.94 -2.23
CA LYS A 40 9.46 9.24 -1.98
C LYS A 40 9.15 9.48 -0.50
N SER A 41 8.79 8.44 0.24
CA SER A 41 8.47 8.54 1.67
C SER A 41 9.73 8.66 2.53
N ASP A 42 10.82 8.02 2.13
CA ASP A 42 12.09 7.99 2.89
C ASP A 42 12.92 9.27 2.71
N GLY A 43 12.82 9.92 1.54
CA GLY A 43 13.71 11.03 1.15
C GLY A 43 13.24 12.44 1.49
N GLU A 44 12.01 12.66 1.96
CA GLU A 44 11.41 14.02 1.94
C GLU A 44 10.75 14.50 3.25
N GLU A 45 10.82 13.79 4.39
CA GLU A 45 10.03 14.14 5.61
C GLU A 45 8.50 14.32 5.32
N ARG A 46 8.04 13.84 4.16
CA ARG A 46 6.66 13.98 3.68
C ARG A 46 5.98 12.63 3.74
N THR A 47 5.15 12.44 4.76
CA THR A 47 4.18 11.34 4.79
C THR A 47 3.04 11.67 3.82
N PHE A 48 2.87 10.89 2.76
CA PHE A 48 1.70 10.95 1.87
C PHE A 48 1.00 9.60 1.82
N ALA A 49 -0.31 9.62 1.58
CA ALA A 49 -1.11 8.39 1.58
C ALA A 49 -0.65 7.45 0.44
N PRO A 50 -0.32 6.17 0.72
CA PRO A 50 0.10 5.20 -0.28
C PRO A 50 -1.04 4.77 -1.21
N ILE A 51 -2.30 4.93 -0.77
CA ILE A 51 -3.50 4.52 -1.49
C ILE A 51 -4.24 5.76 -1.98
N ALA A 52 -4.66 5.75 -3.24
CA ALA A 52 -5.44 6.82 -3.83
C ALA A 52 -6.84 6.92 -3.20
N GLY A 53 -7.53 8.04 -3.41
CA GLY A 53 -8.89 8.24 -2.92
C GLY A 53 -8.98 8.65 -1.45
N ARG A 54 -10.17 8.55 -0.88
CA ARG A 54 -10.43 8.78 0.55
C ARG A 54 -11.10 7.56 1.15
N ASN A 55 -10.76 7.22 2.39
CA ASN A 55 -11.29 6.04 3.09
C ASN A 55 -11.10 4.76 2.26
N ASP A 56 -12.14 3.95 2.14
CA ASP A 56 -12.23 2.66 1.44
C ASP A 56 -12.69 2.78 -0.03
N SER A 57 -12.72 3.98 -0.60
CA SER A 57 -13.24 4.22 -1.96
C SER A 57 -12.45 3.56 -3.09
N GLU A 58 -11.18 3.23 -2.86
CA GLU A 58 -10.29 2.60 -3.86
C GLU A 58 -9.82 1.21 -3.46
N LEU A 59 -9.80 0.93 -2.17
CA LEU A 59 -9.32 -0.32 -1.62
C LEU A 59 -9.98 -0.53 -0.26
N THR A 60 -10.67 -1.64 -0.10
CA THR A 60 -11.27 -1.99 1.19
C THR A 60 -10.19 -2.43 2.19
N PRO A 61 -10.44 -2.31 3.51
CA PRO A 61 -9.51 -2.83 4.52
C PRO A 61 -9.18 -4.31 4.34
N THR A 62 -10.15 -5.13 3.91
CA THR A 62 -9.95 -6.56 3.69
C THR A 62 -9.01 -6.81 2.52
N GLU A 63 -9.22 -6.14 1.38
CA GLU A 63 -8.33 -6.27 0.21
C GLU A 63 -6.90 -5.87 0.54
N LEU A 64 -6.73 -4.77 1.29
CA LEU A 64 -5.43 -4.32 1.76
C LEU A 64 -4.75 -5.38 2.64
N LEU A 65 -5.45 -5.88 3.66
CA LEU A 65 -4.91 -6.88 4.58
C LEU A 65 -4.58 -8.20 3.88
N SER A 66 -5.44 -8.66 2.96
CA SER A 66 -5.19 -9.85 2.14
C SER A 66 -3.94 -9.67 1.27
N ALA A 67 -3.83 -8.55 0.56
CA ALA A 67 -2.66 -8.26 -0.28
C ALA A 67 -1.36 -8.20 0.53
N VAL A 68 -1.37 -7.50 1.67
CA VAL A 68 -0.19 -7.40 2.55
C VAL A 68 0.19 -8.78 3.12
N SER A 69 -0.77 -9.57 3.58
CA SER A 69 -0.51 -10.92 4.10
C SER A 69 0.14 -11.82 3.05
N GLU A 70 -0.34 -11.74 1.80
CA GLU A 70 0.24 -12.49 0.68
C GLU A 70 1.65 -12.04 0.31
N MET A 71 1.92 -10.72 0.34
CA MET A 71 3.26 -10.19 0.13
C MET A 71 4.23 -10.65 1.23
N LEU A 72 3.83 -10.60 2.50
CA LEU A 72 4.63 -11.07 3.62
C LEU A 72 4.94 -12.57 3.46
N ARG A 73 3.94 -13.37 3.10
CA ARG A 73 4.09 -14.81 2.85
C ARG A 73 5.05 -15.08 1.69
N ALA A 74 4.92 -14.37 0.58
CA ALA A 74 5.80 -14.49 -0.58
C ALA A 74 7.26 -14.16 -0.25
N MET A 75 7.47 -13.16 0.61
CA MET A 75 8.80 -12.73 1.08
C MET A 75 9.33 -13.55 2.27
N ARG A 76 8.56 -14.54 2.75
CA ARG A 76 8.88 -15.35 3.94
C ARG A 76 9.13 -14.50 5.19
N LEU A 77 8.41 -13.39 5.31
CA LEU A 77 8.45 -12.52 6.49
C LEU A 77 7.44 -13.02 7.51
N GLY A 78 7.90 -13.25 8.74
CA GLY A 78 7.05 -13.65 9.85
C GLY A 78 6.38 -12.47 10.56
N PRO A 79 5.41 -12.76 11.45
CA PRO A 79 4.78 -11.74 12.30
C PRO A 79 5.78 -11.01 13.22
N MET A 80 6.90 -11.64 13.56
CA MET A 80 7.94 -11.04 14.40
C MET A 80 8.66 -9.90 13.68
N GLU A 81 9.04 -10.12 12.42
CA GLU A 81 9.66 -9.12 11.57
C GLU A 81 8.71 -7.92 11.43
N LEU A 82 7.43 -8.16 11.16
CA LEU A 82 6.43 -7.09 11.08
C LEU A 82 6.35 -6.27 12.39
N ALA A 83 6.34 -6.93 13.55
CA ALA A 83 6.27 -6.27 14.85
C ALA A 83 7.49 -5.38 15.16
N LEU A 84 8.68 -5.72 14.63
CA LEU A 84 9.88 -4.90 14.77
C LEU A 84 9.79 -3.61 13.95
N TRP A 85 9.17 -3.66 12.77
CA TRP A 85 9.01 -2.51 11.86
C TRP A 85 7.82 -1.62 12.22
N TYR A 86 6.77 -2.17 12.83
CA TYR A 86 5.60 -1.40 13.27
C TYR A 86 5.91 -0.40 14.39
N ARG A 87 7.10 -0.48 15.00
CA ARG A 87 7.46 0.26 16.21
C ARG A 87 8.13 1.62 16.00
N ARG A 88 8.17 2.15 14.78
CA ARG A 88 8.73 3.50 14.52
C ARG A 88 7.94 4.24 13.44
N ARG A 89 7.10 5.17 13.89
CA ARG A 89 6.79 6.41 13.18
C ARG A 89 7.17 7.58 14.08
N PRO A 90 8.20 8.38 13.74
CA PRO A 90 8.61 9.57 14.52
C PRO A 90 7.48 10.61 14.66
N ASP A 91 6.53 10.58 13.72
CA ASP A 91 5.40 11.48 13.54
C ASP A 91 4.17 11.12 14.41
N GLU A 92 4.05 9.90 14.93
CA GLU A 92 2.98 9.52 15.87
C GLU A 92 3.20 10.12 17.28
N ASP A 93 4.46 10.28 17.70
CA ASP A 93 4.80 10.85 19.02
C ASP A 93 4.49 12.36 19.11
N LEU A 94 4.53 13.08 17.98
CA LEU A 94 4.28 14.53 17.93
C LEU A 94 2.80 14.89 18.12
N HIS A 95 1.87 14.02 17.69
CA HIS A 95 0.44 14.23 17.88
C HIS A 95 -0.04 13.88 19.30
N SER A 96 0.62 12.97 20.02
CA SER A 96 0.31 12.71 21.44
C SER A 96 0.90 13.74 22.42
N ALA A 97 1.86 14.57 22.00
CA ALA A 97 2.42 15.63 22.84
C ALA A 97 1.57 16.92 22.87
N GLY A 98 0.65 17.09 21.90
CA GLY A 98 -0.21 18.28 21.77
C GLY A 98 -1.56 18.20 22.48
N GLU A 99 -1.97 17.01 22.94
CA GLU A 99 -3.20 16.78 23.71
C GLU A 99 -2.86 16.36 25.15
N ARG A 100 -2.43 17.34 25.95
CA ARG A 100 -2.55 17.25 27.41
C ARG A 100 -3.34 18.47 27.88
N PRO A 101 -4.55 18.30 28.45
CA PRO A 101 -5.25 19.38 29.13
C PRO A 101 -4.53 19.83 30.42
#